data_AF-A0A2Z5V7D8-F1
#
_entry.id   AF-A0A2Z5V7D8-F1
#
_cell.length_a   1.000
_cell.length_b   1.000
_cell.length_c   1.000
_cell.angle_alpha   90.00
_cell.angle_beta   90.00
_cell.angle_gamma   90.00
#
_symmetry.space_group_name_H-M   'P 1'
#
loop_
_entity.id
_entity.type
_entity.pdbx_description
1 polymer ?
#
loop_
_entity_poly.entity_id
_entity_poly.type
_entity_poly.pdbx_seq_one_letter_code
_entity_poly.pdbx_strand_id
1 'polypeptide(L)'
;MNHGRNKLKIKAYNVRELQAIPLVALESKLYEEEDFVIRPITNGRETVLVKAGKLLIEYCPGGKESFALKIMLIDRKNRQLRYFLNIERPRGFRGLPFERIIPIHLSSFYSSRTVGVKNPLLIKEEFFLAYELNLLLEKLMLGEDLSQQDKMEARVLQRRLFSGLTQEQENTDGVLRRAEEREERTEQERYEQIIDNIEEQNRNQRIKAAVPDKRDFDYFHAHPETKPISLFEISAKLLCIAYAELSLSVKEVRDVLCEYLEATGKKATYFNQASIKDTILKTPMDQGRVTIFGFIGEAYTLFDEAIKMLGCSADHSETDSCSSQQKLPSTASFFPQTSSSTDRTEATMRQKDYCENNMASRNQP
;
A
#
# COMPACT_ATOMS: atom_id res chain seq x y z
N MET A 1 -34.37 -3.87 -45.40
CA MET A 1 -32.91 -4.06 -45.53
C MET A 1 -32.53 -5.41 -44.92
N ASN A 2 -32.31 -6.43 -45.75
CA ASN A 2 -31.88 -7.76 -45.32
C ASN A 2 -30.39 -7.71 -44.98
N HIS A 3 -30.04 -7.56 -43.70
CA HIS A 3 -28.69 -7.87 -43.25
C HIS A 3 -28.52 -9.38 -43.34
N GLY A 4 -27.81 -9.83 -44.36
CA GLY A 4 -27.40 -11.22 -44.52
C GLY A 4 -26.72 -11.66 -43.23
N ARG A 5 -27.42 -12.49 -42.44
CA ARG A 5 -26.88 -13.08 -41.22
C ARG A 5 -25.81 -14.08 -41.63
N ASN A 6 -24.58 -13.59 -41.83
CA ASN A 6 -23.40 -14.45 -41.82
C ASN A 6 -23.49 -15.31 -40.56
N LYS A 7 -23.56 -16.64 -40.73
CA LYS A 7 -23.58 -17.57 -39.61
C LYS A 7 -22.27 -17.39 -38.84
N LEU A 8 -22.32 -16.61 -37.77
CA LEU A 8 -21.21 -16.41 -36.84
C LEU A 8 -20.85 -17.78 -36.25
N LYS A 9 -19.77 -18.37 -36.78
CA LYS A 9 -19.16 -19.59 -36.23
C LYS A 9 -18.18 -19.13 -35.16
N ILE A 10 -18.63 -19.15 -33.90
CA ILE A 10 -17.72 -19.08 -32.76
C ILE A 10 -16.79 -20.30 -32.85
N LYS A 11 -15.48 -20.07 -32.97
CA LYS A 11 -14.48 -21.13 -32.84
C LYS A 11 -14.24 -21.34 -31.35
N ALA A 12 -14.55 -22.53 -30.84
CA ALA A 12 -14.22 -22.85 -29.46
C ALA A 12 -12.71 -23.08 -29.32
N TYR A 13 -12.15 -22.59 -28.22
CA TYR A 13 -10.75 -22.74 -27.86
C TYR A 13 -10.45 -24.20 -27.51
N ASN A 14 -9.39 -24.74 -28.12
CA ASN A 14 -8.89 -26.07 -27.81
C ASN A 14 -7.95 -26.02 -26.61
N VAL A 15 -8.51 -26.10 -25.40
CA VAL A 15 -7.74 -26.02 -24.15
C VAL A 15 -6.72 -27.16 -23.97
N ARG A 16 -6.72 -28.19 -24.82
CA ARG A 16 -5.66 -29.21 -24.85
C ARG A 16 -4.30 -28.66 -25.29
N GLU A 17 -4.31 -27.58 -26.08
CA GLU A 17 -3.11 -26.95 -26.63
C GLU A 17 -2.41 -26.03 -25.63
N LEU A 18 -3.07 -25.69 -24.52
CA LEU A 18 -2.49 -24.89 -23.44
C LEU A 18 -1.43 -25.68 -22.67
N GLN A 19 -0.47 -24.95 -22.09
CA GLN A 19 0.54 -25.52 -21.21
C GLN A 19 -0.14 -26.20 -20.02
N ALA A 20 0.19 -27.47 -19.77
CA ALA A 20 -0.31 -28.18 -18.60
C ALA A 20 0.59 -27.88 -17.39
N ILE A 21 -0.02 -27.53 -16.25
CA ILE A 21 0.68 -27.34 -14.98
C ILE A 21 0.06 -28.20 -13.87
N PRO A 22 0.82 -28.60 -12.83
CA PRO A 22 0.26 -29.30 -11.68
C PRO A 22 -0.53 -28.33 -10.78
N LEU A 23 -1.52 -28.86 -10.04
CA LEU A 23 -2.37 -28.05 -9.15
C LEU A 23 -1.57 -27.26 -8.10
N VAL A 24 -0.49 -27.84 -7.58
CA VAL A 24 0.40 -27.17 -6.59
C VAL A 24 1.07 -25.91 -7.13
N ALA A 25 1.16 -25.73 -8.45
CA ALA A 25 1.73 -24.54 -9.06
C ALA A 25 0.69 -23.42 -9.30
N LEU A 26 -0.60 -23.69 -9.07
CA LEU A 26 -1.69 -22.76 -9.38
C LEU A 26 -1.47 -21.38 -8.76
N GLU A 27 -1.23 -21.28 -7.45
CA GLU A 27 -1.09 -20.00 -6.76
C GLU A 27 0.08 -19.15 -7.28
N SER A 28 1.19 -19.79 -7.63
CA SER A 28 2.36 -19.12 -8.20
C SER A 28 2.11 -18.62 -9.63
N LYS A 29 1.37 -19.39 -10.44
CA LYS A 29 1.15 -19.13 -11.87
C LYS A 29 -0.09 -18.30 -12.18
N LEU A 30 -1.06 -18.25 -11.27
CA LEU A 30 -2.38 -17.65 -11.52
C LEU A 30 -2.34 -16.20 -11.97
N TYR A 31 -1.40 -15.41 -11.44
CA TYR A 31 -1.30 -13.98 -11.71
C TYR A 31 -0.29 -13.63 -12.81
N GLU A 32 0.35 -14.63 -13.41
CA GLU A 32 1.26 -14.46 -14.55
C GLU A 32 0.48 -14.27 -15.86
N GLU A 33 1.20 -13.94 -16.94
CA GLU A 33 0.57 -13.65 -18.23
C GLU A 33 0.20 -14.90 -19.01
N GLU A 34 0.92 -16.00 -18.78
CA GLU A 34 0.87 -17.26 -19.49
C GLU A 34 -0.44 -18.02 -19.23
N ASP A 35 -1.04 -18.55 -20.29
CA ASP A 35 -2.26 -19.35 -20.20
C ASP A 35 -1.92 -20.83 -19.97
N PHE A 36 -2.72 -21.49 -19.13
CA PHE A 36 -2.46 -22.86 -18.73
C PHE A 36 -3.74 -23.63 -18.44
N VAL A 37 -3.59 -24.95 -18.38
CA VAL A 37 -4.65 -25.89 -17.99
C VAL A 37 -4.15 -26.82 -16.88
N ILE A 38 -4.98 -27.03 -15.87
CA ILE A 38 -4.81 -28.12 -14.91
C ILE A 38 -5.74 -29.22 -15.36
N ARG A 39 -5.14 -30.28 -15.89
CA ARG A 39 -5.85 -31.44 -16.44
C ARG A 39 -6.42 -32.29 -15.29
N PRO A 40 -7.55 -32.99 -15.52
CA PRO A 40 -8.04 -33.95 -14.55
C PRO A 40 -7.02 -35.09 -14.39
N ILE A 41 -6.94 -35.66 -13.19
CA ILE A 41 -6.03 -36.77 -12.87
C ILE A 41 -6.58 -38.04 -13.52
N THR A 42 -7.91 -38.22 -13.47
CA THR A 42 -8.59 -39.34 -14.10
C THR A 42 -9.56 -38.89 -15.20
N ASN A 43 -9.68 -39.71 -16.25
CA ASN A 43 -10.72 -39.50 -17.26
C ASN A 43 -12.09 -39.73 -16.60
N GLY A 44 -12.96 -38.72 -16.53
CA GLY A 44 -14.23 -38.91 -15.81
C GLY A 44 -15.08 -37.68 -15.57
N ARG A 45 -15.52 -37.48 -14.32
CA ARG A 45 -16.29 -36.30 -13.87
C ARG A 45 -15.47 -35.49 -12.88
N GLU A 46 -14.20 -35.30 -13.21
CA GLU A 46 -13.31 -34.46 -12.44
C GLU A 46 -13.39 -33.01 -12.93
N THR A 47 -12.84 -32.10 -12.15
CA THR A 47 -12.79 -30.69 -12.49
C THR A 47 -11.59 -30.40 -13.38
N VAL A 48 -11.80 -29.60 -14.42
CA VAL A 48 -10.74 -28.98 -15.22
C VAL A 48 -10.66 -27.51 -14.83
N LEU A 49 -9.45 -27.01 -14.61
CA LEU A 49 -9.19 -25.59 -14.43
C LEU A 49 -8.43 -25.06 -15.63
N VAL A 50 -8.89 -23.94 -16.18
CA VAL A 50 -8.28 -23.25 -17.31
C VAL A 50 -8.04 -21.81 -16.89
N LYS A 51 -6.80 -21.36 -16.97
CA LYS A 51 -6.48 -19.93 -16.94
C LYS A 51 -6.30 -19.47 -18.38
N ALA A 52 -7.11 -18.51 -18.80
CA ALA A 52 -7.07 -17.92 -20.13
C ALA A 52 -7.25 -16.41 -20.03
N GLY A 53 -6.22 -15.64 -20.41
CA GLY A 53 -6.19 -14.19 -20.29
C GLY A 53 -6.43 -13.71 -18.85
N LYS A 54 -7.59 -13.07 -18.63
CA LYS A 54 -8.04 -12.54 -17.34
C LYS A 54 -9.03 -13.45 -16.61
N LEU A 55 -9.24 -14.67 -17.08
CA LEU A 55 -10.19 -15.62 -16.51
C LEU A 55 -9.50 -16.81 -15.86
N LEU A 56 -10.01 -17.22 -14.70
CA LEU A 56 -9.88 -18.58 -14.19
C LEU A 56 -11.23 -19.28 -14.33
N ILE A 57 -11.27 -20.33 -15.14
CA ILE A 57 -12.45 -21.08 -15.52
C ILE A 57 -12.34 -22.47 -14.94
N GLU A 58 -13.29 -22.82 -14.08
CA GLU A 58 -13.42 -24.13 -13.49
C GLU A 58 -14.66 -24.81 -14.07
N TYR A 59 -14.51 -26.00 -14.66
CA TYR A 59 -15.66 -26.74 -15.18
C TYR A 59 -15.54 -28.24 -14.98
N CYS A 60 -16.68 -28.88 -14.77
CA CYS A 60 -16.78 -30.31 -14.53
C CYS A 60 -17.99 -30.86 -15.30
N PRO A 61 -17.82 -31.84 -16.22
CA PRO A 61 -18.96 -32.50 -16.84
C PRO A 61 -19.68 -33.38 -15.82
N GLY A 62 -21.01 -33.34 -15.86
CA GLY A 62 -21.86 -34.23 -15.10
C GLY A 62 -22.33 -35.42 -15.93
N GLY A 63 -23.63 -35.73 -15.86
CA GLY A 63 -24.27 -36.78 -16.65
C GLY A 63 -25.51 -36.23 -17.34
N LYS A 64 -25.92 -36.83 -18.47
CA LYS A 64 -27.09 -36.37 -19.25
C LYS A 64 -26.99 -34.86 -19.58
N GLU A 65 -25.87 -34.45 -20.16
CA GLU A 65 -25.54 -33.05 -20.50
C GLU A 65 -25.48 -32.05 -19.34
N SER A 66 -25.57 -32.48 -18.07
CA SER A 66 -25.29 -31.55 -16.97
C SER A 66 -23.80 -31.22 -16.90
N PHE A 67 -23.47 -30.04 -16.37
CA PHE A 67 -22.12 -29.61 -16.08
C PHE A 67 -22.14 -28.67 -14.87
N ALA A 68 -21.00 -28.45 -14.25
CA ALA A 68 -20.75 -27.32 -13.37
C ALA A 68 -19.78 -26.37 -14.08
N LEU A 69 -20.00 -25.07 -13.95
CA LEU A 69 -19.15 -24.03 -14.53
C LEU A 69 -19.02 -22.87 -13.53
N LYS A 70 -17.79 -22.55 -13.16
CA LYS A 70 -17.45 -21.40 -12.34
C LYS A 70 -16.39 -20.58 -13.08
N ILE A 71 -16.63 -19.28 -13.22
CA ILE A 71 -15.74 -18.33 -13.87
C ILE A 71 -15.39 -17.24 -12.87
N MET A 72 -14.11 -16.98 -12.72
CA MET A 72 -13.56 -15.93 -11.87
C MET A 72 -12.69 -14.98 -12.72
N LEU A 73 -12.79 -13.69 -12.45
CA LEU A 73 -11.89 -12.66 -12.96
C LEU A 73 -10.61 -12.64 -12.14
N ILE A 74 -9.47 -12.57 -12.83
CA ILE A 74 -8.14 -12.44 -12.22
C ILE A 74 -7.77 -10.95 -12.19
N ASP A 75 -7.74 -10.36 -10.99
CA ASP A 75 -7.17 -9.04 -10.77
C ASP A 75 -5.68 -9.19 -10.48
N ARG A 76 -4.86 -9.15 -11.54
CA ARG A 76 -3.41 -9.31 -11.44
C ARG A 76 -2.75 -8.22 -10.59
N LYS A 77 -3.27 -6.98 -10.63
CA LYS A 77 -2.69 -5.84 -9.89
C LYS A 77 -2.83 -6.02 -8.40
N ASN A 78 -4.01 -6.45 -7.95
CA ASN A 78 -4.31 -6.65 -6.53
C ASN A 78 -4.05 -8.08 -6.06
N ARG A 79 -3.64 -8.98 -6.96
CA ARG A 79 -3.52 -10.43 -6.73
C ARG A 79 -4.77 -11.02 -6.07
N GLN A 80 -5.93 -10.74 -6.67
CA GLN A 80 -7.23 -11.21 -6.18
C GLN A 80 -8.02 -11.93 -7.27
N LEU A 81 -8.89 -12.86 -6.85
CA LEU A 81 -9.93 -13.45 -7.69
C LEU A 81 -11.29 -12.83 -7.36
N ARG A 82 -12.08 -12.52 -8.38
CA ARG A 82 -13.44 -12.03 -8.23
C ARG A 82 -14.42 -12.91 -8.96
N TYR A 83 -15.54 -13.26 -8.33
CA TYR A 83 -16.57 -14.06 -8.98
C TYR A 83 -17.16 -13.33 -10.19
N PHE A 84 -17.26 -14.04 -11.30
CA PHE A 84 -17.92 -13.55 -12.51
C PHE A 84 -19.21 -14.30 -12.78
N LEU A 85 -19.16 -15.64 -12.78
CA LEU A 85 -20.29 -16.49 -13.09
C LEU A 85 -20.17 -17.81 -12.33
N ASN A 86 -21.26 -18.30 -11.74
CA ASN A 86 -21.33 -19.63 -11.14
C ASN A 86 -22.61 -20.34 -11.62
N ILE A 87 -22.46 -21.54 -12.18
CA ILE A 87 -23.52 -22.39 -12.68
C ILE A 87 -23.31 -23.77 -12.08
N GLU A 88 -24.18 -24.16 -11.14
CA GLU A 88 -24.07 -25.44 -10.45
C GLU A 88 -25.09 -26.46 -10.97
N ARG A 89 -24.58 -27.49 -11.66
CA ARG A 89 -25.31 -28.71 -12.05
C ARG A 89 -26.71 -28.51 -12.66
N PRO A 90 -26.98 -27.54 -13.56
CA PRO A 90 -28.28 -27.47 -14.21
C PRO A 90 -28.42 -28.70 -15.11
N ARG A 91 -29.28 -29.65 -14.72
CA ARG A 91 -29.65 -30.75 -15.62
C ARG A 91 -30.33 -30.13 -16.84
N GLY A 92 -29.70 -30.27 -18.00
CA GLY A 92 -30.26 -29.82 -19.27
C GLY A 92 -30.62 -28.34 -19.29
N PHE A 93 -29.75 -27.45 -18.79
CA PHE A 93 -29.91 -25.98 -18.75
C PHE A 93 -30.63 -25.42 -19.98
N ARG A 94 -31.97 -25.41 -19.94
CA ARG A 94 -32.88 -25.07 -21.06
C ARG A 94 -32.47 -25.64 -22.44
N GLY A 95 -31.78 -26.78 -22.48
CA GLY A 95 -31.22 -27.35 -23.72
C GLY A 95 -30.09 -26.54 -24.38
N LEU A 96 -29.52 -25.56 -23.68
CA LEU A 96 -28.39 -24.77 -24.15
C LEU A 96 -27.08 -25.58 -23.99
N PRO A 97 -26.31 -25.80 -25.07
CA PRO A 97 -25.04 -26.50 -25.00
C PRO A 97 -24.00 -25.70 -24.21
N PHE A 98 -23.11 -26.39 -23.48
CA PHE A 98 -21.98 -25.77 -22.77
C PHE A 98 -21.17 -24.82 -23.67
N GLU A 99 -20.87 -25.25 -24.90
CA GLU A 99 -20.06 -24.50 -25.88
C GLU A 99 -20.71 -23.19 -26.35
N ARG A 100 -21.97 -22.96 -25.98
CA ARG A 100 -22.67 -21.72 -26.28
C ARG A 100 -22.58 -20.71 -25.15
N ILE A 101 -22.36 -21.16 -23.92
CA ILE A 101 -22.17 -20.31 -22.74
C ILE A 101 -20.73 -19.80 -22.70
N ILE A 102 -19.77 -20.67 -23.01
CA ILE A 102 -18.33 -20.36 -22.94
C ILE A 102 -17.63 -20.90 -24.20
N PRO A 103 -16.63 -20.20 -24.76
CA PRO A 103 -15.96 -20.64 -25.98
C PRO A 103 -14.92 -21.73 -25.70
N ILE A 104 -15.26 -22.76 -24.92
CA ILE A 104 -14.41 -23.93 -24.63
C ILE A 104 -15.19 -25.20 -24.94
N HIS A 105 -14.51 -26.20 -25.51
CA HIS A 105 -15.10 -27.52 -25.67
C HIS A 105 -15.11 -28.28 -24.35
N LEU A 106 -16.31 -28.64 -23.85
CA LEU A 106 -16.44 -29.43 -22.63
C LEU A 106 -15.84 -30.85 -22.75
N SER A 107 -15.50 -31.34 -23.95
CA SER A 107 -14.95 -32.68 -24.24
C SER A 107 -13.45 -32.65 -24.40
N SER A 108 -12.83 -31.50 -24.13
CA SER A 108 -11.38 -31.35 -24.21
C SER A 108 -10.64 -32.35 -23.32
N PHE A 109 -11.24 -32.92 -22.29
CA PHE A 109 -10.58 -33.99 -21.50
C PHE A 109 -11.49 -35.21 -21.28
N TYR A 110 -12.52 -35.38 -22.11
CA TYR A 110 -13.55 -36.41 -21.92
C TYR A 110 -13.87 -37.11 -23.23
N SER A 111 -13.88 -38.44 -23.19
CA SER A 111 -13.97 -39.31 -24.36
C SER A 111 -15.38 -39.45 -24.94
N SER A 112 -16.44 -39.28 -24.14
CA SER A 112 -17.82 -39.36 -24.62
C SER A 112 -18.77 -38.53 -23.77
N ARG A 113 -19.88 -38.09 -24.37
CA ARG A 113 -20.98 -37.44 -23.67
C ARG A 113 -22.31 -38.05 -24.10
N THR A 114 -23.20 -38.31 -23.15
CA THR A 114 -24.59 -38.61 -23.46
C THR A 114 -25.28 -37.32 -23.89
N VAL A 115 -25.68 -37.24 -25.16
CA VAL A 115 -26.42 -36.10 -25.72
C VAL A 115 -27.90 -36.27 -25.38
N GLY A 116 -28.50 -35.24 -24.79
CA GLY A 116 -29.91 -35.19 -24.42
C GLY A 116 -30.79 -34.86 -25.63
N VAL A 117 -32.07 -35.21 -25.56
CA VAL A 117 -33.05 -34.81 -26.58
C VAL A 117 -33.28 -33.31 -26.48
N LYS A 118 -32.96 -32.57 -27.55
CA LYS A 118 -33.07 -31.10 -27.60
C LYS A 118 -34.50 -30.69 -27.96
N ASN A 119 -35.06 -29.72 -27.25
CA ASN A 119 -36.30 -29.06 -27.65
C ASN A 119 -35.96 -27.77 -28.44
N PRO A 120 -36.03 -27.77 -29.77
CA PRO A 120 -35.53 -26.67 -30.61
C PRO A 120 -36.32 -25.35 -30.49
N LEU A 121 -37.53 -25.38 -29.91
CA LEU A 121 -38.43 -24.22 -29.90
C LEU A 121 -38.19 -23.25 -28.73
N LEU A 122 -37.52 -23.68 -27.67
CA LEU A 122 -37.36 -22.91 -26.42
C LEU A 122 -36.03 -22.14 -26.30
N ILE A 123 -35.27 -21.95 -27.39
CA ILE A 123 -33.84 -21.61 -27.24
C ILE A 123 -33.42 -20.32 -27.97
N LYS A 124 -34.27 -19.64 -28.75
CA LYS A 124 -33.79 -18.50 -29.56
C LYS A 124 -33.28 -17.33 -28.72
N GLU A 125 -33.97 -16.98 -27.65
CA GLU A 125 -33.56 -15.87 -26.78
C GLU A 125 -32.35 -16.27 -25.93
N GLU A 126 -32.36 -17.44 -25.31
CA GLU A 126 -31.25 -17.96 -24.53
C GLU A 126 -29.97 -18.12 -25.38
N PHE A 127 -30.10 -18.55 -26.64
CA PHE A 127 -28.97 -18.61 -27.56
C PHE A 127 -28.39 -17.23 -27.81
N PHE A 128 -29.23 -16.21 -27.98
CA PHE A 128 -28.76 -14.85 -28.19
C PHE A 128 -28.06 -14.30 -26.94
N LEU A 129 -28.68 -14.47 -25.76
CA LEU A 129 -28.08 -14.06 -24.49
C LEU A 129 -26.74 -14.76 -24.22
N ALA A 130 -26.67 -16.06 -24.47
CA ALA A 130 -25.44 -16.83 -24.32
C ALA A 130 -24.37 -16.41 -25.34
N TYR A 131 -24.77 -16.10 -26.56
CA TYR A 131 -23.88 -15.56 -27.59
C TYR A 131 -23.25 -14.23 -27.17
N GLU A 132 -24.05 -13.28 -26.69
CA GLU A 132 -23.55 -11.99 -26.20
C GLU A 132 -22.61 -12.16 -24.99
N LEU A 133 -22.96 -13.06 -24.06
CA LEU A 133 -22.10 -13.37 -22.92
C LEU A 133 -20.76 -13.99 -23.38
N ASN A 134 -20.81 -14.85 -24.40
CA ASN A 134 -19.63 -15.49 -24.97
C ASN A 134 -18.67 -14.46 -25.58
N LEU A 135 -19.18 -13.43 -26.28
CA LEU A 135 -18.35 -12.34 -26.80
C LEU A 135 -17.60 -11.59 -25.69
N LEU A 136 -18.24 -11.35 -24.55
CA LEU A 136 -17.59 -10.70 -23.40
C LEU A 136 -16.53 -11.61 -22.75
N LEU A 137 -16.81 -12.92 -22.68
CA LEU A 137 -15.85 -13.90 -22.20
C LEU A 137 -14.64 -14.02 -23.15
N GLU A 138 -14.86 -13.95 -24.45
CA GLU A 138 -13.79 -13.98 -25.47
C GLU A 138 -12.84 -12.80 -25.32
N LYS A 139 -13.36 -11.57 -25.14
CA LYS A 139 -12.54 -10.38 -24.82
C LYS A 139 -11.66 -10.62 -23.60
N LEU A 140 -12.24 -11.14 -22.52
CA LEU A 140 -11.52 -11.42 -21.28
C LEU A 140 -10.47 -12.54 -21.44
N MET A 141 -10.76 -13.56 -22.25
CA MET A 141 -9.80 -14.63 -22.59
C MET A 141 -8.63 -14.11 -23.43
N LEU A 142 -8.86 -13.11 -24.27
CA LEU A 142 -7.82 -12.40 -25.02
C LEU A 142 -7.03 -11.39 -24.15
N GLY A 143 -7.37 -11.26 -22.88
CA GLY A 143 -6.70 -10.35 -21.94
C GLY A 143 -7.17 -8.89 -22.03
N GLU A 144 -8.23 -8.60 -22.79
CA GLU A 144 -8.77 -7.25 -22.91
C GLU A 144 -9.48 -6.80 -21.62
N ASP A 145 -9.49 -5.49 -21.36
CA ASP A 145 -10.28 -4.91 -20.27
C ASP A 145 -11.73 -4.69 -20.71
N LEU A 146 -12.68 -5.07 -19.86
CA LEU A 146 -14.08 -4.72 -20.07
C LEU A 146 -14.31 -3.25 -19.72
N SER A 147 -14.98 -2.52 -20.62
CA SER A 147 -15.48 -1.19 -20.34
C SER A 147 -16.56 -1.22 -19.23
N GLN A 148 -16.95 -0.05 -18.71
CA GLN A 148 -18.05 0.01 -17.75
C GLN A 148 -19.38 -0.45 -18.37
N GLN A 149 -19.58 -0.18 -19.66
CA GLN A 149 -20.74 -0.65 -20.42
C GLN A 149 -20.74 -2.18 -20.54
N ASP A 150 -19.62 -2.79 -20.93
CA ASP A 150 -19.49 -4.25 -21.01
C ASP A 150 -19.78 -4.92 -19.66
N LYS A 151 -19.28 -4.33 -18.55
CA LYS A 151 -19.54 -4.84 -17.19
C LYS A 151 -21.02 -4.78 -16.83
N MET A 152 -21.72 -3.70 -17.21
CA MET A 152 -23.15 -3.56 -16.99
C MET A 152 -23.93 -4.58 -17.82
N GLU A 153 -23.59 -4.72 -19.10
CA GLU A 153 -24.19 -5.70 -20.02
C GLU A 153 -23.97 -7.13 -19.53
N ALA A 154 -22.76 -7.48 -19.08
CA ALA A 154 -22.47 -8.79 -18.48
C ALA A 154 -23.43 -9.10 -17.33
N ARG A 155 -23.65 -8.16 -16.41
CA ARG A 155 -24.57 -8.33 -15.27
C ARG A 155 -26.03 -8.50 -15.71
N VAL A 156 -26.44 -7.83 -16.79
CA VAL A 156 -27.80 -7.95 -17.34
C VAL A 156 -27.97 -9.31 -18.03
N LEU A 157 -26.99 -9.71 -18.85
CA LEU A 157 -26.98 -11.00 -19.55
C LEU A 157 -27.00 -12.17 -18.56
N GLN A 158 -26.14 -12.13 -17.54
CA GLN A 158 -26.12 -13.13 -16.48
C GLN A 158 -27.48 -13.21 -15.79
N ARG A 159 -28.04 -12.07 -15.34
CA ARG A 159 -29.36 -12.08 -14.70
C ARG A 159 -30.44 -12.67 -15.61
N ARG A 160 -30.50 -12.29 -16.89
CA ARG A 160 -31.53 -12.80 -17.81
C ARG A 160 -31.35 -14.27 -18.16
N LEU A 161 -30.11 -14.72 -18.34
CA LEU A 161 -29.81 -16.10 -18.70
C LEU A 161 -30.08 -17.04 -17.52
N PHE A 162 -29.85 -16.58 -16.28
CA PHE A 162 -29.93 -17.41 -15.08
C PHE A 162 -31.13 -17.12 -14.15
N SER A 163 -31.96 -16.11 -14.42
CA SER A 163 -33.12 -15.75 -13.56
C SER A 163 -34.21 -16.81 -13.42
N GLY A 164 -34.24 -17.84 -14.26
CA GLY A 164 -35.16 -18.97 -14.06
C GLY A 164 -34.53 -20.16 -13.33
N LEU A 165 -33.27 -20.09 -12.92
CA LEU A 165 -32.70 -21.01 -11.94
C LEU A 165 -32.99 -20.56 -10.50
N THR A 166 -33.34 -19.29 -10.30
CA THR A 166 -33.36 -18.65 -8.98
C THR A 166 -34.68 -18.76 -8.21
N GLN A 167 -35.81 -19.21 -8.76
CA GLN A 167 -37.03 -19.35 -7.94
C GLN A 167 -36.94 -20.42 -6.85
N GLU A 168 -36.12 -21.46 -7.02
CA GLU A 168 -35.83 -22.43 -5.95
C GLU A 168 -34.60 -22.04 -5.10
N GLN A 169 -33.66 -21.25 -5.64
CA GLN A 169 -32.46 -20.79 -4.92
C GLN A 169 -32.66 -19.49 -4.12
N GLU A 170 -33.61 -18.62 -4.47
CA GLU A 170 -33.88 -17.35 -3.75
C GLU A 170 -34.33 -17.57 -2.30
N ASN A 171 -34.90 -18.73 -1.97
CA ASN A 171 -35.24 -19.08 -0.59
C ASN A 171 -34.01 -19.43 0.26
N THR A 172 -32.95 -20.01 -0.33
CA THR A 172 -31.71 -20.37 0.37
C THR A 172 -30.66 -19.24 0.31
N ASP A 173 -30.51 -18.58 -0.84
CA ASP A 173 -29.59 -17.45 -1.00
C ASP A 173 -30.12 -16.21 -0.29
N GLY A 174 -31.44 -16.02 -0.18
CA GLY A 174 -32.01 -14.97 0.66
C GLY A 174 -31.71 -15.14 2.14
N VAL A 175 -31.47 -16.37 2.62
CA VAL A 175 -31.08 -16.66 4.00
C VAL A 175 -29.58 -16.46 4.18
N LEU A 176 -28.75 -16.94 3.24
CA LEU A 176 -27.31 -16.72 3.27
C LEU A 176 -26.93 -15.25 3.12
N ARG A 177 -27.55 -14.52 2.19
CA ARG A 177 -27.27 -13.09 2.01
C ARG A 177 -27.69 -12.26 3.22
N ARG A 178 -28.79 -12.63 3.91
CA ARG A 178 -29.17 -12.01 5.19
C ARG A 178 -28.23 -12.41 6.34
N ALA A 179 -27.57 -13.56 6.26
CA ALA A 179 -26.57 -13.97 7.24
C ALA A 179 -25.25 -13.22 7.01
N GLU A 180 -24.78 -13.11 5.76
CA GLU A 180 -23.62 -12.32 5.36
C GLU A 180 -23.83 -10.83 5.65
N GLU A 181 -24.98 -10.25 5.28
CA GLU A 181 -25.33 -8.85 5.61
C GLU A 181 -25.41 -8.62 7.14
N ARG A 182 -25.79 -9.64 7.93
CA ARG A 182 -25.75 -9.55 9.40
C ARG A 182 -24.33 -9.64 9.94
N GLU A 183 -23.50 -10.50 9.38
CA GLU A 183 -22.11 -10.67 9.78
C GLU A 183 -21.32 -9.40 9.48
N GLU A 184 -21.44 -8.85 8.26
CA GLU A 184 -20.85 -7.57 7.87
C GLU A 184 -21.33 -6.42 8.78
N ARG A 185 -22.61 -6.39 9.12
CA ARG A 185 -23.15 -5.37 10.04
C ARG A 185 -22.58 -5.51 11.45
N THR A 186 -22.48 -6.73 11.98
CA THR A 186 -21.85 -6.96 13.30
C THR A 186 -20.36 -6.66 13.30
N GLU A 187 -19.67 -6.88 12.18
CA GLU A 187 -18.27 -6.53 12.04
C GLU A 187 -18.09 -5.01 11.98
N GLN A 188 -18.94 -4.31 11.24
CA GLN A 188 -18.95 -2.85 11.16
C GLN A 188 -19.25 -2.21 12.53
N GLU A 189 -20.23 -2.72 13.28
CA GLU A 189 -20.54 -2.28 14.65
C GLU A 189 -19.34 -2.52 15.60
N ARG A 190 -18.59 -3.62 15.43
CA ARG A 190 -17.35 -3.85 16.20
C ARG A 190 -16.27 -2.82 15.86
N TYR A 191 -16.09 -2.48 14.59
CA TYR A 191 -15.11 -1.47 14.19
C TYR A 191 -15.48 -0.09 14.75
N GLU A 192 -16.76 0.30 14.70
CA GLU A 192 -17.24 1.55 15.30
C GLU A 192 -16.97 1.59 16.81
N GLN A 193 -17.26 0.51 17.54
CA GLN A 193 -16.92 0.41 18.98
C GLN A 193 -15.41 0.50 19.26
N ILE A 194 -14.56 -0.06 18.39
CA ILE A 194 -13.11 0.04 18.53
C ILE A 194 -12.66 1.50 18.34
N ILE A 195 -13.21 2.20 17.34
CA ILE A 195 -12.91 3.61 17.08
C ILE A 195 -13.31 4.47 18.28
N ASP A 196 -14.54 4.31 18.79
CA ASP A 196 -15.02 5.05 19.96
C ASP A 196 -14.13 4.83 21.19
N ASN A 197 -13.74 3.58 21.44
CA ASN A 197 -12.82 3.25 22.54
C ASN A 197 -11.44 3.90 22.37
N ILE A 198 -10.90 3.95 21.14
CA ILE A 198 -9.62 4.62 20.85
C ILE A 198 -9.75 6.13 21.07
N GLU A 199 -10.83 6.75 20.60
CA GLU A 199 -11.10 8.17 20.80
C GLU A 199 -11.25 8.53 22.28
N GLU A 200 -11.95 7.70 23.05
CA GLU A 200 -12.09 7.86 24.50
C GLU A 200 -10.76 7.71 25.22
N GLN A 201 -9.94 6.71 24.87
CA GLN A 201 -8.58 6.57 25.40
C GLN A 201 -7.71 7.79 25.08
N ASN A 202 -7.76 8.30 23.85
CA ASN A 202 -7.04 9.50 23.44
C ASN A 202 -7.54 10.75 24.19
N ARG A 203 -8.86 10.88 24.41
CA ARG A 203 -9.44 11.96 25.21
C ARG A 203 -8.96 11.88 26.66
N ASN A 204 -8.96 10.69 27.26
CA ASN A 204 -8.49 10.48 28.62
C ASN A 204 -6.97 10.71 28.75
N GLN A 205 -6.17 10.38 27.72
CA GLN A 205 -4.76 10.75 27.66
C GLN A 205 -4.56 12.27 27.55
N ARG A 206 -5.38 12.97 26.76
CA ARG A 206 -5.35 14.44 26.66
C ARG A 206 -5.76 15.12 27.97
N ILE A 207 -6.73 14.58 28.70
CA ILE A 207 -7.16 15.10 30.01
C ILE A 207 -6.10 14.82 31.08
N LYS A 208 -5.42 13.67 31.05
CA LYS A 208 -4.26 13.40 31.91
C LYS A 208 -3.02 14.22 31.53
N ALA A 209 -2.96 14.70 30.28
CA ALA A 209 -2.00 15.68 29.81
C ALA A 209 -2.52 17.12 29.94
N ALA A 210 -3.41 17.40 30.92
CA ALA A 210 -3.65 18.76 31.41
C ALA A 210 -2.28 19.37 31.77
N VAL A 211 -1.81 20.18 30.83
CA VAL A 211 -0.47 20.71 30.72
C VAL A 211 -0.22 21.61 31.95
N PRO A 212 0.71 21.28 32.86
CA PRO A 212 1.27 22.30 33.73
C PRO A 212 1.90 23.37 32.83
N ASP A 213 1.64 24.65 33.11
CA ASP A 213 2.16 25.84 32.41
C ASP A 213 3.50 25.52 31.72
N LYS A 214 3.44 25.22 30.42
CA LYS A 214 4.63 24.83 29.67
C LYS A 214 5.41 26.10 29.43
N ARG A 215 6.51 26.24 30.16
CA ARG A 215 7.57 27.20 29.87
C ARG A 215 8.15 26.84 28.51
N ASP A 216 7.64 27.48 27.48
CA ASP A 216 7.95 27.23 26.08
C ASP A 216 8.96 28.25 25.55
N PHE A 217 9.08 28.34 24.23
CA PHE A 217 10.01 29.25 23.57
C PHE A 217 9.79 30.71 23.99
N ASP A 218 8.54 31.20 23.99
CA ASP A 218 8.23 32.58 24.35
C ASP A 218 8.60 32.86 25.81
N TYR A 219 8.36 31.88 26.69
CA TYR A 219 8.73 31.99 28.09
C TYR A 219 10.26 32.13 28.29
N PHE A 220 11.07 31.25 27.67
CA PHE A 220 12.53 31.29 27.81
C PHE A 220 13.16 32.46 27.07
N HIS A 221 12.51 32.98 26.03
CA HIS A 221 12.91 34.23 25.40
C HIS A 221 12.75 35.42 26.35
N ALA A 222 11.66 35.45 27.13
CA ALA A 222 11.43 36.50 28.12
C ALA A 222 12.22 36.34 29.43
N HIS A 223 12.59 35.10 29.81
CA HIS A 223 13.25 34.76 31.08
C HIS A 223 14.48 33.85 30.87
N PRO A 224 15.55 34.33 30.21
CA PRO A 224 16.71 33.51 29.84
C PRO A 224 17.46 32.93 31.04
N GLU A 225 17.35 33.52 32.23
CA GLU A 225 17.95 33.05 33.48
C GLU A 225 17.23 31.84 34.09
N THR A 226 16.02 31.53 33.64
CA THR A 226 15.25 30.42 34.20
C THR A 226 15.88 29.08 33.84
N LYS A 227 16.05 28.20 34.84
CA LYS A 227 16.61 26.86 34.62
C LYS A 227 15.55 25.89 34.08
N PRO A 228 15.84 25.11 33.03
CA PRO A 228 14.92 24.10 32.52
C PRO A 228 14.79 22.92 33.50
N ILE A 229 13.57 22.44 33.72
CA ILE A 229 13.26 21.28 34.60
C ILE A 229 12.76 20.06 33.84
N SER A 230 12.54 20.18 32.52
CA SER A 230 12.13 19.08 31.65
C SER A 230 12.93 19.03 30.35
N LEU A 231 12.94 17.89 29.65
CA LEU A 231 13.62 17.76 28.35
C LEU A 231 13.02 18.70 27.29
N PHE A 232 11.71 18.94 27.36
CA PHE A 232 11.04 19.92 26.50
C PHE A 232 11.60 21.33 26.74
N GLU A 233 11.77 21.72 28.01
CA GLU A 233 12.30 23.03 28.37
C GLU A 233 13.77 23.21 27.98
N ILE A 234 14.60 22.16 28.05
CA ILE A 234 15.96 22.18 27.49
C ILE A 234 15.88 22.53 26.00
N SER A 235 14.96 21.89 25.28
CA SER A 235 14.79 22.08 23.85
C SER A 235 14.33 23.51 23.51
N ALA A 236 13.36 24.02 24.27
CA ALA A 236 12.87 25.38 24.13
C ALA A 236 13.98 26.41 24.38
N LYS A 237 14.71 26.27 25.50
CA LYS A 237 15.78 27.21 25.88
C LYS A 237 16.93 27.22 24.87
N LEU A 238 17.38 26.05 24.39
CA LEU A 238 18.42 25.97 23.37
C LEU A 238 17.98 26.57 22.04
N LEU A 239 16.71 26.38 21.65
CA LEU A 239 16.17 27.01 20.45
C LEU A 239 16.12 28.54 20.60
N CYS A 240 15.78 29.08 21.78
CA CYS A 240 15.85 30.51 22.06
C CYS A 240 17.26 31.07 21.88
N ILE A 241 18.27 30.40 22.44
CA ILE A 241 19.69 30.79 22.29
C ILE A 241 20.08 30.75 20.81
N ALA A 242 19.79 29.63 20.14
CA ALA A 242 20.09 29.45 18.73
C ALA A 242 19.43 30.50 17.84
N TYR A 243 18.18 30.88 18.15
CA TYR A 243 17.44 31.88 17.40
C TYR A 243 17.99 33.30 17.63
N ALA A 244 18.40 33.62 18.86
CA ALA A 244 18.99 34.92 19.18
C ALA A 244 20.35 35.14 18.51
N GLU A 245 21.22 34.13 18.51
CA GLU A 245 22.59 34.22 18.00
C GLU A 245 22.77 33.64 16.59
N LEU A 246 21.69 33.13 15.98
CA LEU A 246 21.68 32.39 14.71
C LEU A 246 22.68 31.23 14.64
N SER A 247 23.14 30.76 15.80
CA SER A 247 24.15 29.73 15.98
C SER A 247 24.07 29.19 17.40
N LEU A 248 24.68 28.03 17.64
CA LEU A 248 24.74 27.44 18.96
C LEU A 248 26.12 26.84 19.17
N SER A 249 26.78 27.21 20.26
CA SER A 249 28.10 26.71 20.62
C SER A 249 28.01 25.50 21.56
N VAL A 250 29.06 24.67 21.57
CA VAL A 250 29.20 23.54 22.50
C VAL A 250 29.09 23.99 23.96
N LYS A 251 29.62 25.19 24.27
CA LYS A 251 29.59 25.76 25.62
C LYS A 251 28.15 26.09 26.05
N GLU A 252 27.36 26.71 25.20
CA GLU A 252 25.96 27.03 25.51
C GLU A 252 25.12 25.77 25.69
N VAL A 253 25.31 24.76 24.81
CA VAL A 253 24.67 23.46 24.99
C VAL A 253 25.04 22.89 26.35
N ARG A 254 26.33 22.83 26.69
CA ARG A 254 26.81 22.33 27.98
C ARG A 254 26.19 23.09 29.15
N ASP A 255 26.16 24.42 29.09
CA ASP A 255 25.68 25.26 30.18
C ASP A 255 24.17 25.03 30.43
N VAL A 256 23.34 24.92 29.39
CA VAL A 256 21.92 24.59 29.55
C VAL A 256 21.73 23.16 30.10
N LEU A 257 22.55 22.20 29.67
CA LEU A 257 22.51 20.84 30.25
C LEU A 257 22.92 20.84 31.73
N CYS A 258 23.91 21.62 32.13
CA CYS A 258 24.28 21.81 33.55
C CYS A 258 23.13 22.38 34.36
N GLU A 259 22.47 23.45 33.88
CA GLU A 259 21.32 24.04 34.56
C GLU A 259 20.20 23.03 34.81
N TYR A 260 19.94 22.15 33.84
CA TYR A 260 18.97 21.06 33.99
C TYR A 260 19.36 20.06 35.07
N LEU A 261 20.63 19.66 35.11
CA LEU A 261 21.15 18.72 36.12
C LEU A 261 21.05 19.34 37.52
N GLU A 262 21.41 20.62 37.66
CA GLU A 262 21.27 21.37 38.92
C GLU A 262 19.81 21.47 39.37
N ALA A 263 18.89 21.81 38.46
CA ALA A 263 17.49 21.99 38.80
C ALA A 263 16.76 20.68 39.14
N THR A 264 17.19 19.55 38.56
CA THR A 264 16.54 18.24 38.73
C THR A 264 17.27 17.29 39.68
N GLY A 265 18.50 17.61 40.09
CA GLY A 265 19.35 16.73 40.91
C GLY A 265 19.84 15.47 40.18
N LYS A 266 19.74 15.42 38.84
CA LYS A 266 20.21 14.29 38.03
C LYS A 266 21.73 14.34 37.85
N LYS A 267 22.35 13.20 37.55
CA LYS A 267 23.79 13.07 37.27
C LYS A 267 24.08 13.24 35.77
N ALA A 268 25.29 13.68 35.42
CA ALA A 268 25.72 13.87 34.03
C ALA A 268 25.53 12.62 33.14
N THR A 269 25.69 11.42 33.72
CA THR A 269 25.47 10.14 33.02
C THR A 269 24.06 9.97 32.48
N TYR A 270 23.09 10.77 32.93
CA TYR A 270 21.72 10.79 32.42
C TYR A 270 21.69 11.05 30.91
N PHE A 271 22.53 11.96 30.40
CA PHE A 271 22.53 12.31 28.98
C PHE A 271 23.21 11.27 28.07
N ASN A 272 23.85 10.24 28.62
CA ASN A 272 24.47 9.17 27.83
C ASN A 272 23.44 8.24 27.15
N GLN A 273 22.15 8.35 27.50
CA GLN A 273 21.10 7.57 26.85
C GLN A 273 20.73 8.20 25.51
N ALA A 274 20.89 7.44 24.42
CA ALA A 274 20.60 7.91 23.07
C ALA A 274 19.17 8.46 22.90
N SER A 275 18.19 7.89 23.61
CA SER A 275 16.80 8.33 23.59
C SER A 275 16.59 9.74 24.13
N ILE A 276 17.39 10.19 25.11
CA ILE A 276 17.26 11.52 25.71
C ILE A 276 17.73 12.59 24.74
N LYS A 277 18.89 12.36 24.11
CA LYS A 277 19.43 13.25 23.06
C LYS A 277 18.45 13.39 21.91
N ASP A 278 17.94 12.28 21.41
CA ASP A 278 16.94 12.29 20.34
C ASP A 278 15.67 13.04 20.73
N THR A 279 15.21 12.86 21.97
CA THR A 279 14.07 13.59 22.49
C THR A 279 14.34 15.10 22.45
N ILE A 280 15.46 15.58 22.99
CA ILE A 280 15.77 17.02 23.01
C ILE A 280 15.87 17.60 21.59
N LEU A 281 16.60 16.92 20.70
CA LEU A 281 16.90 17.45 19.37
C LEU A 281 15.70 17.41 18.41
N LYS A 282 14.82 16.41 18.55
CA LYS A 282 13.66 16.20 17.66
C LYS A 282 12.34 16.67 18.25
N THR A 283 12.29 17.13 19.51
CA THR A 283 11.05 17.68 20.07
C THR A 283 10.66 18.93 19.28
N PRO A 284 9.46 18.96 18.68
CA PRO A 284 9.04 20.09 17.89
C PRO A 284 8.56 21.23 18.80
N MET A 285 9.01 22.44 18.49
CA MET A 285 8.73 23.71 19.16
C MET A 285 7.86 24.60 18.26
N ASP A 286 7.35 25.71 18.80
CA ASP A 286 6.52 26.69 18.09
C ASP A 286 5.36 26.04 17.31
N GLN A 287 4.36 25.53 18.05
CA GLN A 287 3.19 24.85 17.48
C GLN A 287 3.52 23.63 16.60
N GLY A 288 4.70 23.03 16.78
CA GLY A 288 5.11 21.83 16.08
C GLY A 288 5.95 22.06 14.82
N ARG A 289 6.43 23.30 14.58
CA ARG A 289 7.02 23.71 13.29
C ARG A 289 8.54 23.58 13.22
N VAL A 290 9.24 23.80 14.33
CA VAL A 290 10.71 23.90 14.33
C VAL A 290 11.31 22.94 15.35
N THR A 291 12.38 22.24 14.96
CA THR A 291 13.18 21.41 15.87
C THR A 291 14.60 21.98 15.93
N ILE A 292 15.34 21.75 17.02
CA ILE A 292 16.76 22.14 17.09
C ILE A 292 17.54 21.49 15.96
N PHE A 293 17.26 20.21 15.68
CA PHE A 293 17.91 19.50 14.57
C PHE A 293 17.63 20.12 13.20
N GLY A 294 16.39 20.53 12.95
CA GLY A 294 16.03 21.21 11.70
C GLY A 294 16.58 22.63 11.60
N PHE A 295 16.81 23.30 12.73
CA PHE A 295 17.35 24.65 12.79
C PHE A 295 18.88 24.68 12.69
N ILE A 296 19.56 23.68 13.27
CA ILE A 296 21.03 23.55 13.31
C ILE A 296 21.42 22.17 12.77
N GLY A 297 21.96 22.13 11.55
CA GLY A 297 22.35 20.87 10.90
C GLY A 297 23.37 20.04 11.69
N GLU A 298 24.19 20.68 12.51
CA GLU A 298 25.23 20.05 13.34
C GLU A 298 24.82 19.83 14.82
N ALA A 299 23.52 19.91 15.15
CA ALA A 299 23.08 19.81 16.54
C ALA A 299 23.53 18.51 17.25
N TYR A 300 23.63 17.40 16.53
CA TYR A 300 24.04 16.11 17.10
C TYR A 300 25.49 16.10 17.58
N THR A 301 26.42 16.71 16.82
CA THR A 301 27.85 16.76 17.15
C THR A 301 28.08 17.72 18.33
N LEU A 302 27.43 18.89 18.31
CA LEU A 302 27.47 19.85 19.41
C LEU A 302 27.02 19.23 20.74
N PHE A 303 25.94 18.44 20.71
CA PHE A 303 25.46 17.72 21.89
C PHE A 303 26.44 16.66 22.38
N ASP A 304 27.03 15.86 21.49
CA ASP A 304 27.99 14.83 21.90
C ASP A 304 29.24 15.44 22.53
N GLU A 305 29.74 16.55 21.98
CA GLU A 305 30.86 17.28 22.54
C GLU A 305 30.52 17.89 23.90
N ALA A 306 29.33 18.50 24.03
CA ALA A 306 28.86 19.06 25.29
C ALA A 306 28.73 17.98 26.38
N ILE A 307 28.16 16.82 26.05
CA ILE A 307 28.01 15.69 26.98
C ILE A 307 29.39 15.14 27.41
N LYS A 308 30.36 15.05 26.50
CA LYS A 308 31.74 14.68 26.85
C LYS A 308 32.35 15.67 27.84
N MET A 309 32.14 16.98 27.63
CA MET A 309 32.63 18.01 28.55
C MET A 309 32.00 17.93 29.95
N LEU A 310 30.74 17.49 30.07
CA LEU A 310 30.12 17.27 31.38
C LEU A 310 30.81 16.17 32.21
N GLY A 311 31.39 15.17 31.54
CA GLY A 311 32.09 14.07 32.20
C GLY A 311 33.47 14.44 32.75
N CYS A 312 34.16 15.41 32.15
CA CYS A 312 35.54 15.75 32.51
C CYS A 312 35.66 16.64 33.77
N SER A 313 34.62 17.36 34.16
CA SER A 313 34.71 18.32 35.29
C SER A 313 34.63 17.68 36.69
N ALA A 314 34.32 16.39 36.80
CA ALA A 314 34.10 15.74 38.09
C ALA A 314 35.40 15.33 38.83
N ASP A 315 36.54 15.26 38.13
CA ASP A 315 37.79 14.71 38.68
C ASP A 315 38.81 15.78 39.13
N HIS A 316 38.42 17.05 39.23
CA HIS A 316 39.35 18.15 39.57
C HIS A 316 39.00 18.94 40.83
N SER A 317 38.08 18.47 41.68
CA SER A 317 37.69 19.19 42.91
C SER A 317 38.28 18.66 44.23
N GLU A 318 39.20 17.71 44.23
CA GLU A 318 39.83 17.21 45.46
C GLU A 318 41.35 17.04 45.33
N THR A 319 42.08 18.13 45.07
CA THR A 319 43.44 18.35 45.59
C THR A 319 43.95 19.69 45.05
N ASP A 320 43.92 20.74 45.87
CA ASP A 320 45.06 21.66 46.02
C ASP A 320 44.77 22.76 47.04
N SER A 321 45.01 22.40 48.30
CA SER A 321 45.54 23.35 49.27
C SER A 321 47.03 23.52 49.00
N CYS A 322 47.44 24.52 48.21
CA CYS A 322 48.79 25.07 48.34
C CYS A 322 48.88 26.51 47.84
N SER A 323 49.15 27.38 48.78
CA SER A 323 49.61 28.76 48.64
C SER A 323 50.70 28.93 47.58
N SER A 324 50.59 29.97 46.75
CA SER A 324 51.68 30.94 46.51
C SER A 324 51.22 32.09 45.58
N GLN A 325 51.55 33.30 46.02
CA GLN A 325 51.46 34.56 45.31
C GLN A 325 52.32 34.59 44.03
N GLN A 326 51.88 35.32 43.00
CA GLN A 326 52.64 36.29 42.19
C GLN A 326 51.86 36.61 40.89
N LYS A 327 51.39 37.85 40.66
CA LYS A 327 52.08 39.06 40.13
C LYS A 327 51.91 39.20 38.60
N LEU A 328 51.03 40.12 38.20
CA LEU A 328 50.77 40.63 36.82
C LEU A 328 52.03 41.24 36.17
N PRO A 329 52.12 41.26 34.82
CA PRO A 329 51.72 42.45 34.01
C PRO A 329 51.03 42.06 32.67
N SER A 330 49.98 42.74 32.19
CA SER A 330 49.90 44.02 31.45
C SER A 330 50.47 44.02 30.02
N THR A 331 49.68 44.63 29.10
CA THR A 331 49.96 45.06 27.70
C THR A 331 49.82 43.97 26.62
N ALA A 332 49.32 44.19 25.39
CA ALA A 332 48.91 45.36 24.62
C ALA A 332 47.92 44.97 23.52
N SER A 333 47.13 45.95 23.08
CA SER A 333 46.35 46.03 21.84
C SER A 333 47.18 45.83 20.56
N PHE A 334 46.64 45.15 19.54
CA PHE A 334 47.01 45.38 18.14
C PHE A 334 45.90 44.88 17.18
N PHE A 335 45.21 45.80 16.52
CA PHE A 335 44.53 45.63 15.23
C PHE A 335 45.50 46.18 14.16
N PRO A 336 45.50 45.70 12.90
CA PRO A 336 44.69 46.41 11.89
C PRO A 336 44.09 45.55 10.75
N GLN A 337 43.29 46.29 9.98
CA GLN A 337 42.38 46.02 8.88
C GLN A 337 42.98 45.54 7.54
N THR A 338 42.04 45.33 6.58
CA THR A 338 42.13 45.42 5.10
C THR A 338 42.52 44.12 4.37
N SER A 339 42.04 43.73 3.19
CA SER A 339 41.24 44.31 2.09
C SER A 339 40.85 43.17 1.11
N SER A 340 39.65 43.15 0.52
CA SER A 340 39.29 43.43 -0.90
C SER A 340 39.62 42.40 -2.00
N SER A 341 38.80 42.46 -3.07
CA SER A 341 38.99 42.00 -4.47
C SER A 341 38.59 40.55 -4.80
N THR A 342 37.44 40.27 -5.44
CA THR A 342 37.08 40.29 -6.89
C THR A 342 37.72 39.20 -7.75
N ASP A 343 36.89 38.32 -8.32
CA ASP A 343 36.80 37.94 -9.76
C ASP A 343 35.92 36.68 -9.86
N ARG A 344 34.76 36.67 -10.53
CA ARG A 344 34.47 36.80 -11.97
C ARG A 344 35.05 35.63 -12.79
N THR A 345 34.21 34.69 -13.19
CA THR A 345 34.27 34.06 -14.52
C THR A 345 32.95 33.37 -14.87
N GLU A 346 32.34 33.87 -15.94
CA GLU A 346 31.35 33.19 -16.75
C GLU A 346 32.00 32.03 -17.51
N ALA A 347 31.27 30.94 -17.73
CA ALA A 347 31.58 29.99 -18.80
C ALA A 347 30.28 29.48 -19.43
N THR A 348 30.07 29.94 -20.67
CA THR A 348 29.03 29.53 -21.62
C THR A 348 29.62 28.44 -22.54
N MET A 349 28.90 27.35 -22.79
CA MET A 349 29.09 26.49 -23.98
C MET A 349 27.87 25.55 -24.15
N ARG A 350 26.98 25.82 -25.12
CA ARG A 350 26.85 25.19 -26.46
C ARG A 350 26.77 23.65 -26.42
N GLN A 351 25.59 23.05 -26.63
CA GLN A 351 24.90 22.80 -27.93
C GLN A 351 25.57 21.69 -28.75
N LYS A 352 24.87 20.55 -28.95
CA LYS A 352 24.76 19.83 -30.23
C LYS A 352 23.82 18.62 -30.16
N ASP A 353 22.77 18.73 -30.98
CA ASP A 353 22.08 17.74 -31.83
C ASP A 353 22.67 16.32 -31.92
N TYR A 354 21.79 15.31 -31.95
CA TYR A 354 21.90 14.18 -32.88
C TYR A 354 20.53 13.56 -33.23
N CYS A 355 20.41 13.23 -34.52
CA CYS A 355 19.28 12.75 -35.32
C CYS A 355 18.76 11.37 -34.86
N GLU A 356 17.47 11.04 -34.94
CA GLU A 356 16.63 10.74 -36.12
C GLU A 356 16.93 9.40 -36.84
N ASN A 357 15.84 8.65 -37.09
CA ASN A 357 15.62 7.55 -38.02
C ASN A 357 16.07 6.11 -37.67
N ASN A 358 15.09 5.20 -37.61
CA ASN A 358 15.05 4.12 -38.60
C ASN A 358 13.65 3.53 -38.84
N MET A 359 13.34 3.46 -40.13
CA MET A 359 12.15 2.90 -40.75
C MET A 359 12.21 1.37 -40.91
N ALA A 360 11.01 0.77 -40.91
CA ALA A 360 10.47 -0.22 -41.84
C ALA A 360 11.30 -1.42 -42.35
N SER A 361 10.72 -2.62 -42.16
CA SER A 361 10.63 -3.77 -43.09
C SER A 361 10.54 -5.06 -42.26
N ARG A 362 9.80 -6.13 -42.59
CA ARG A 362 9.34 -6.64 -43.87
C ARG A 362 8.28 -7.73 -43.64
N ASN A 363 7.37 -7.84 -44.59
CA ASN A 363 6.43 -8.95 -44.74
C ASN A 363 7.08 -10.21 -45.35
N GLN A 364 6.32 -11.32 -45.22
CA GLN A 364 6.18 -12.51 -46.09
C GLN A 364 6.95 -13.78 -45.70
N PRO A 365 6.46 -14.97 -46.12
CA PRO A 365 5.17 -15.30 -46.75
C PRO A 365 4.21 -16.09 -45.84
#